data_AF-A0A158L444-F1
#
_entry.id   AF-A0A158L444-F1
#
_cell.length_a   1.000
_cell.length_b   1.000
_cell.length_c   1.000
_cell.angle_alpha   90.00
_cell.angle_beta   90.00
_cell.angle_gamma   90.00
#
_symmetry.space_group_name_H-M   'P 1'
#
loop_
_entity.id
_entity.type
_entity.pdbx_description
1 polymer ?
#
loop_
_entity_poly.entity_id
_entity_poly.type
_entity_poly.pdbx_seq_one_letter_code
_entity_poly.pdbx_strand_id
1 'polypeptide(L)' 'MYIASAPACAKNDAYLKRQLPSFLEGKSPPDFPADHFEVDFVGRATADDLTPLGKAQLGFDL' A
#
# COMPACT_ATOMS: atom_id res chain seq x y z
N MET A 1 14.60 3.14 -3.95
CA MET A 1 13.55 2.72 -2.99
C MET A 1 13.66 3.59 -1.76
N TYR A 2 12.60 4.32 -1.41
CA TYR A 2 12.52 5.03 -0.14
C TYR A 2 11.73 4.15 0.84
N ILE A 3 12.34 3.76 1.95
CA ILE A 3 11.73 2.87 2.96
C ILE A 3 11.99 3.48 4.34
N ALA A 4 10.94 4.03 4.95
CA ALA A 4 11.02 4.66 6.27
C ALA A 4 10.62 3.68 7.38
N SER A 5 10.91 4.07 8.63
CA SER A 5 10.34 3.41 9.81
C SER A 5 9.07 4.17 10.23
N ALA A 6 7.91 3.54 10.10
CA ALA A 6 6.62 4.06 10.54
C ALA A 6 6.01 3.09 11.56
N PRO A 7 6.09 3.37 12.88
CA PRO A 7 5.61 2.44 13.91
C PRO A 7 4.08 2.33 13.91
N ALA A 8 3.56 1.17 14.31
CA ALA A 8 2.13 0.94 14.44
C ALA A 8 1.51 1.89 15.47
N CYS A 9 0.53 2.66 15.05
CA CYS A 9 -0.25 3.57 15.89
C CYS A 9 -1.53 3.99 15.15
N ALA A 10 -2.51 4.51 15.89
CA ALA A 10 -3.82 4.88 15.34
C ALA A 10 -3.74 5.84 14.12
N LYS A 11 -2.76 6.74 14.09
CA LYS A 11 -2.54 7.65 12.95
C LYS A 11 -2.12 6.88 11.70
N ASN A 12 -1.23 5.91 11.84
CA ASN A 12 -0.71 5.14 10.72
C ASN A 12 -1.74 4.10 10.25
N ASP A 13 -2.52 3.52 11.16
CA ASP A 13 -3.64 2.64 10.82
C ASP A 13 -4.69 3.37 9.98
N ALA A 14 -5.00 4.62 10.32
CA ALA A 14 -5.90 5.46 9.52
C ALA A 14 -5.36 5.72 8.10
N TYR A 15 -4.05 5.80 7.93
CA TYR A 15 -3.42 5.92 6.61
C TYR A 15 -3.47 4.58 5.85
N LEU A 16 -3.21 3.44 6.50
CA LEU A 16 -3.28 2.12 5.89
C LEU A 16 -4.65 1.85 5.27
N LYS A 17 -5.74 2.26 5.93
CA LYS A 17 -7.12 2.16 5.40
C LYS A 17 -7.32 2.92 4.08
N ARG A 18 -6.53 3.97 3.81
CA ARG A 18 -6.54 4.74 2.56
C ARG A 18 -5.54 4.22 1.53
N GLN A 19 -4.37 3.75 1.99
CA GLN A 19 -3.31 3.25 1.13
C GLN A 19 -3.64 1.87 0.54
N LEU A 20 -4.22 0.96 1.32
CA LEU A 20 -4.48 -0.41 0.89
C LEU A 20 -5.32 -0.49 -0.41
N PRO A 21 -6.44 0.24 -0.57
CA PRO A 21 -7.17 0.28 -1.84
C PRO A 21 -6.30 0.73 -3.03
N SER A 22 -5.43 1.72 -2.81
CA SER A 22 -4.53 2.22 -3.87
C SER A 22 -3.54 1.13 -4.31
N PHE A 23 -3.00 0.35 -3.37
CA PHE A 23 -2.13 -0.78 -3.69
C PHE A 23 -2.87 -1.87 -4.48
N LEU A 24 -4.08 -2.24 -4.07
CA LEU A 24 -4.89 -3.27 -4.76
C LEU A 24 -5.24 -2.85 -6.19
N GLU A 25 -5.51 -1.57 -6.40
CA GLU A 25 -5.86 -0.99 -7.70
C GLU A 25 -4.64 -0.59 -8.55
N GLY A 26 -3.42 -0.62 -8.00
CA GLY A 26 -2.21 -0.14 -8.68
C GLY A 26 -2.13 1.38 -8.85
N LYS A 27 -2.88 2.13 -8.05
CA LYS A 27 -2.88 3.60 -8.05
C LYS A 27 -1.75 4.16 -7.20
N SER A 28 -1.30 5.37 -7.54
CA SER A 28 -0.45 6.20 -6.69
C SER A 28 -0.98 6.24 -5.25
N PRO A 29 -0.11 6.08 -4.22
CA PRO A 29 -0.55 6.22 -2.84
C PRO A 29 -1.11 7.63 -2.56
N PRO A 30 -2.01 7.78 -1.58
CA PRO A 30 -2.86 8.97 -1.45
C PRO A 30 -2.14 10.24 -0.99
N ASP A 31 -0.88 10.15 -0.58
CA ASP A 31 -0.04 11.29 -0.19
C ASP A 31 0.80 11.82 -1.37
N PHE A 32 0.70 11.20 -2.56
CA PHE A 32 1.42 11.56 -3.78
C PHE A 32 0.45 12.07 -4.87
N PRO A 33 0.97 12.76 -5.92
CA PRO A 33 0.18 13.08 -7.11
C PRO A 33 -0.48 11.84 -7.72
N ALA A 34 -1.72 12.02 -8.20
CA ALA A 34 -2.57 10.97 -8.75
C ALA A 34 -2.20 10.60 -10.19
N ASP A 35 -0.92 10.27 -10.42
CA ASP A 35 -0.41 9.92 -11.74
C ASP A 35 -0.88 8.54 -12.23
N HIS A 36 -1.01 7.57 -11.31
CA HIS A 36 -1.61 6.25 -11.54
C HIS A 36 -0.99 5.43 -12.68
N PHE A 37 0.30 5.65 -12.97
CA PHE A 37 1.00 4.98 -14.08
C PHE A 37 0.94 3.45 -14.03
N GLU A 38 0.95 2.85 -12.83
CA GLU A 38 1.12 1.41 -12.66
C GLU A 38 -0.20 0.62 -12.71
N VAL A 39 -1.33 1.28 -13.02
CA VAL A 39 -2.65 0.62 -13.06
C VAL A 39 -2.69 -0.50 -14.11
N ASP A 40 -2.04 -0.32 -15.26
CA ASP A 40 -2.03 -1.25 -16.39
C ASP A 40 -0.65 -1.89 -16.68
N PHE A 41 0.32 -1.68 -15.80
CA PHE A 41 1.66 -2.25 -15.97
C PHE A 41 1.65 -3.77 -15.82
N VAL A 42 2.26 -4.45 -16.78
CA VAL A 42 2.50 -5.90 -16.72
C VAL A 42 3.62 -6.20 -15.75
N GLY A 43 3.41 -7.14 -14.83
CA GLY A 43 4.42 -7.55 -13.85
C GLY A 43 4.47 -6.69 -12.58
N ARG A 44 3.50 -5.79 -12.37
CA ARG A 44 3.33 -5.08 -11.11
C ARG A 44 3.07 -6.08 -9.97
N ALA A 45 3.67 -5.84 -8.81
CA ALA A 45 3.38 -6.61 -7.60
C ALA A 45 1.90 -6.45 -7.17
N THR A 46 1.38 -7.50 -6.54
CA THR A 46 -0.01 -7.63 -6.10
C THR A 46 -0.10 -8.19 -4.68
N ALA A 47 -1.32 -8.36 -4.16
CA ALA A 47 -1.53 -8.95 -2.84
C ALA A 47 -1.04 -10.41 -2.73
N ASP A 48 -0.89 -11.11 -3.85
CA ASP A 48 -0.41 -12.50 -3.88
C ASP A 48 1.11 -12.60 -3.67
N ASP A 49 1.84 -11.52 -3.95
CA ASP A 49 3.28 -11.43 -3.72
C ASP A 49 3.64 -11.12 -2.26
N LEU A 50 2.63 -10.80 -1.43
CA LEU A 50 2.82 -10.46 -0.03
C LEU A 50 2.94 -11.70 0.86
N THR A 51 3.98 -11.71 1.69
CA THR A 51 4.06 -12.60 2.85
C THR A 51 2.95 -12.25 3.87
N PRO A 52 2.66 -13.13 4.85
CA PRO A 52 1.71 -12.81 5.92
C PRO A 52 2.07 -11.53 6.69
N LEU A 53 3.37 -11.30 6.94
CA LEU A 53 3.84 -10.07 7.57
C LEU A 53 3.56 -8.84 6.69
N GLY A 54 3.78 -8.94 5.38
CA GLY A 54 3.49 -7.85 4.44
C GLY A 54 2.01 -7.48 4.40
N LYS A 55 1.11 -8.47 4.49
CA LYS A 55 -0.34 -8.23 4.59
C LYS A 55 -0.70 -7.51 5.89
N ALA A 56 -0.16 -7.95 7.03
CA ALA A 56 -0.37 -7.27 8.30
C ALA A 56 0.17 -5.82 8.28
N GLN A 57 1.36 -5.59 7.71
CA GLN A 57 1.97 -4.26 7.58
C GLN A 57 1.23 -3.33 6.62
N LEU A 58 0.47 -3.86 5.66
CA LEU A 58 -0.42 -3.10 4.77
C LEU A 58 -1.84 -2.92 5.31
N GLY A 59 -2.15 -3.48 6.48
CA GLY A 59 -3.44 -3.28 7.15
C GLY A 59 -4.57 -4.11 6.58
N PHE A 60 -4.30 -5.30 6.03
CA PHE A 60 -5.35 -6.24 5.60
C PHE A 60 -6.27 -6.68 6.76
N ASP A 61 -5.82 -6.51 8.00
CA ASP A 61 -6.49 -6.99 9.21
C ASP A 61 -7.11 -5.82 10.03
N LEU A 62 -7.09 -4.58 9.51
CA LEU A 62 -7.45 -3.33 10.21
C LEU A 62 -8.85 -2.79 9.92
#